data_AF-W1P5G9-F1
#
_entry.id   AF-W1P5G9-F1
#
_cell.length_a   1.000
_cell.length_b   1.000
_cell.length_c   1.000
_cell.angle_alpha   90.00
_cell.angle_beta   90.00
_cell.angle_gamma   90.00
#
_symmetry.space_group_name_H-M   'P 1'
#
loop_
_entity.id
_entity.type
_entity.pdbx_description
1 polymer ?
#
loop_
_entity_poly.entity_id
_entity_poly.type
_entity_poly.pdbx_seq_one_letter_code
_entity_poly.pdbx_strand_id
1 'polypeptide(L)'
;MLHAGNNNKNVFKALIAAEYAGVEVNPIESFEVGVSNKTLKFLKMNPMGKAPMLKTPEGPIFESNAIARFVAHLKGNDILYGTSLFEYERIEQWIDFVILHLLKLMPTLVGGSTLDWVSWSTFP
;
A
#
# COMPACT_ATOMS: atom_id res chain seq x y z
N MET A 1 5.88 4.09 11.21
CA MET A 1 6.89 4.51 10.19
C MET A 1 6.70 3.69 8.92
N LEU A 2 6.60 4.33 7.76
CA LEU A 2 6.34 3.65 6.48
C LEU A 2 7.63 3.46 5.68
N HIS A 3 8.03 2.21 5.47
CA HIS A 3 9.12 1.84 4.57
C HIS A 3 8.60 1.81 3.13
N ALA A 4 8.98 2.81 2.34
CA ALA A 4 8.43 3.05 1.02
C ALA A 4 9.53 3.55 0.07
N GLY A 5 9.62 2.98 -1.13
CA GLY A 5 10.45 3.56 -2.18
C GLY A 5 9.75 4.75 -2.82
N ASN A 6 10.53 5.70 -3.34
CA ASN A 6 9.99 6.81 -4.12
C ASN A 6 9.16 6.29 -5.31
N ASN A 7 8.04 6.97 -5.58
CA ASN A 7 7.20 6.73 -6.75
C ASN A 7 6.58 5.31 -6.88
N ASN A 8 6.23 4.69 -5.75
CA ASN A 8 5.57 3.38 -5.74
C ASN A 8 4.06 3.53 -5.52
N LYS A 9 3.25 3.16 -6.53
CA LYS A 9 1.77 3.23 -6.48
C LYS A 9 1.13 2.56 -5.27
N ASN A 10 1.77 1.50 -4.76
CA ASN A 10 1.25 0.75 -3.62
C ASN A 10 1.42 1.53 -2.31
N VAL A 11 2.37 2.46 -2.24
CA VAL A 11 2.57 3.38 -1.11
C VAL A 11 1.42 4.38 -1.05
N PHE A 12 0.97 4.90 -2.19
CA PHE A 12 -0.09 5.90 -2.25
C PHE A 12 -1.39 5.43 -1.61
N LYS A 13 -1.73 4.14 -1.66
CA LYS A 13 -2.92 3.62 -0.98
C LYS A 13 -2.92 3.92 0.53
N ALA A 14 -1.78 3.72 1.18
CA ALA A 14 -1.61 3.98 2.60
C ALA A 14 -1.63 5.49 2.90
N LEU A 15 -0.97 6.29 2.07
CA LEU A 15 -0.91 7.75 2.25
C LEU A 15 -2.25 8.43 2.01
N ILE A 16 -3.01 8.00 1.00
CA ILE A 16 -4.38 8.48 0.75
C ILE A 16 -5.30 8.12 1.92
N ALA A 17 -5.25 6.86 2.39
CA ALA A 17 -6.01 6.45 3.56
C ALA A 17 -5.64 7.26 4.81
N ALA A 18 -4.34 7.54 5.00
CA ALA A 18 -3.83 8.37 6.08
C ALA A 18 -4.42 9.78 6.04
N GLU A 19 -4.38 10.43 4.88
CA GLU A 19 -4.91 11.78 4.67
C GLU A 19 -6.41 11.86 5.01
N TYR A 20 -7.22 10.96 4.45
CA TYR A 20 -8.66 10.96 4.71
C TYR A 20 -9.01 10.56 6.15
N ALA A 21 -8.23 9.70 6.79
CA ALA A 21 -8.39 9.36 8.19
C ALA A 21 -7.85 10.46 9.13
N GLY A 22 -7.10 11.43 8.60
CA GLY A 22 -6.38 12.44 9.38
C GLY A 22 -5.28 11.83 10.25
N VAL A 23 -4.66 10.74 9.82
CA VAL A 23 -3.56 10.06 10.50
C VAL A 23 -2.25 10.47 9.85
N GLU A 24 -1.24 10.80 10.64
CA GLU A 24 0.09 11.11 10.12
C GLU A 24 0.85 9.81 9.82
N VAL A 25 1.22 9.60 8.56
CA VAL A 25 2.04 8.47 8.12
C VAL A 25 3.23 8.99 7.35
N ASN A 26 4.41 8.98 7.99
CA ASN A 26 5.65 9.48 7.40
C ASN A 26 6.42 8.36 6.66
N PRO A 27 6.62 8.50 5.34
CA PRO A 27 7.55 7.67 4.58
C PRO A 27 8.99 7.89 5.06
N ILE A 28 9.80 6.83 5.04
CA ILE A 28 11.23 6.93 5.29
C ILE A 28 11.93 7.34 4.00
N GLU A 29 12.46 8.57 3.97
CA GLU A 29 13.12 9.15 2.79
C GLU A 29 14.37 8.36 2.33
N SER A 30 15.04 7.67 3.25
CA SER A 30 16.26 6.89 2.98
C SER A 30 16.00 5.44 2.53
N PHE A 31 14.75 5.08 2.21
CA PHE A 31 14.42 3.72 1.78
C PHE A 31 14.58 3.55 0.27
N GLU A 32 15.59 2.77 -0.12
CA GLU A 32 15.91 2.49 -1.52
C GLU A 32 15.45 1.07 -1.92
N VAL A 33 14.54 0.98 -2.90
CA VAL A 33 14.07 -0.31 -3.43
C VAL A 33 15.17 -0.94 -4.28
N GLY A 34 15.47 -2.20 -4.02
CA GLY A 34 16.62 -2.93 -4.59
C GLY A 34 17.78 -3.05 -3.60
N VAL A 35 17.89 -2.13 -2.64
CA VAL A 35 18.97 -2.08 -1.65
C VAL A 35 18.42 -2.34 -0.24
N SER A 36 17.63 -1.41 0.30
CA SER A 36 17.12 -1.48 1.68
C SER A 36 16.24 -2.71 1.91
N ASN A 37 15.41 -3.06 0.93
CA ASN A 37 14.48 -4.20 1.00
C ASN A 37 15.15 -5.58 0.86
N LYS A 38 16.43 -5.63 0.49
CA LYS A 38 17.22 -6.87 0.39
C LYS A 38 18.03 -7.16 1.65
N THR A 39 18.14 -6.20 2.56
CA THR A 39 18.87 -6.40 3.81
C THR A 39 18.21 -7.48 4.67
N LEU A 40 19.02 -8.29 5.38
CA LEU A 40 18.51 -9.31 6.32
C LEU A 40 17.59 -8.69 7.39
N LYS A 41 17.88 -7.45 7.81
CA LYS A 41 17.04 -6.71 8.76
C LYS A 41 15.64 -6.46 8.20
N PHE A 42 15.52 -6.05 6.93
CA PHE A 42 14.22 -5.84 6.31
C PHE A 42 13.50 -7.15 6.02
N LEU A 43 14.21 -8.18 5.54
CA LEU A 43 13.63 -9.50 5.24
C LEU A 43 13.08 -10.20 6.48
N LYS A 44 13.66 -9.95 7.67
CA LYS A 44 13.09 -10.39 8.95
C LYS A 44 11.74 -9.75 9.27
N MET A 45 11.44 -8.56 8.74
CA MET A 45 10.17 -7.86 8.95
C MET A 45 9.16 -8.13 7.83
N ASN A 46 9.63 -8.19 6.59
CA ASN A 46 8.82 -8.57 5.43
C ASN A 46 9.58 -9.64 4.62
N PRO A 47 9.24 -10.93 4.80
CA PRO A 47 9.90 -12.04 4.09
C PRO A 47 9.82 -11.93 2.57
N MET A 48 8.80 -11.24 2.04
CA MET A 48 8.65 -11.00 0.61
C MET A 48 9.68 -10.00 0.06
N GLY A 49 10.32 -9.21 0.92
CA GLY A 49 11.29 -8.19 0.51
C GLY A 49 10.67 -7.11 -0.38
N LYS A 50 9.37 -6.83 -0.23
CA LYS A 50 8.62 -5.84 -1.02
C LYS A 50 8.29 -4.60 -0.20
N ALA A 51 8.10 -3.48 -0.89
CA ALA A 51 7.55 -2.26 -0.33
C ALA A 51 6.15 -2.00 -0.91
N PRO A 52 5.23 -1.38 -0.15
CA PRO A 52 5.41 -0.80 1.19
C PRO A 52 5.42 -1.82 2.35
N MET A 53 5.98 -1.40 3.49
CA MET A 53 5.82 -2.05 4.79
C MET A 53 5.68 -0.98 5.89
N LEU A 54 4.66 -1.10 6.74
CA LEU A 54 4.42 -0.21 7.87
C LEU A 54 4.94 -0.86 9.16
N LYS A 55 5.84 -0.16 9.87
CA LYS A 55 6.26 -0.56 11.21
C LYS A 55 5.34 0.09 12.26
N THR A 56 4.71 -0.75 13.08
CA THR A 56 3.90 -0.37 14.26
C THR A 56 4.63 -0.80 15.55
N PRO A 57 4.15 -0.37 16.74
CA PRO A 57 4.66 -0.86 18.01
C PRO A 57 4.50 -2.38 18.21
N GLU A 58 3.43 -2.96 17.67
CA GLU A 58 3.08 -4.39 17.79
C GLU A 58 3.86 -5.25 16.77
N GLY A 59 4.21 -4.68 15.62
CA GLY A 59 4.96 -5.41 14.61
C GLY A 59 4.93 -4.76 13.22
N PRO A 60 5.53 -5.42 12.22
CA PRO A 60 5.45 -4.99 10.83
C PRO A 60 4.13 -5.43 10.19
N ILE A 61 3.55 -4.55 9.37
CA ILE A 61 2.41 -4.83 8.50
C ILE A 61 2.88 -4.64 7.06
N PHE A 62 2.77 -5.68 6.23
CA PHE A 62 3.05 -5.64 4.80
C PHE A 62 1.75 -5.93 4.01
N GLU A 63 1.81 -5.82 2.68
CA GLU A 63 0.67 -5.70 1.77
C GLU A 63 -0.03 -4.32 1.84
N SER A 64 -0.02 -3.61 0.72
CA SER A 64 -0.48 -2.22 0.66
C SER A 64 -1.93 -2.00 1.10
N ASN A 65 -2.85 -2.93 0.81
CA ASN A 65 -4.24 -2.81 1.24
C ASN A 65 -4.39 -3.09 2.74
N ALA A 66 -3.61 -4.01 3.31
CA ALA A 66 -3.60 -4.25 4.75
C ALA A 66 -3.08 -3.03 5.51
N ILE A 67 -2.05 -2.37 4.99
CA ILE A 67 -1.55 -1.10 5.54
C ILE A 67 -2.63 -0.01 5.45
N ALA A 68 -3.28 0.14 4.29
CA ALA A 68 -4.33 1.15 4.10
C ALA A 68 -5.53 0.92 5.06
N ARG A 69 -5.96 -0.34 5.23
CA ARG A 69 -6.98 -0.72 6.24
C ARG A 69 -6.52 -0.35 7.64
N PHE A 70 -5.32 -0.75 8.02
CA PHE A 70 -4.81 -0.47 9.37
C PHE A 70 -4.83 1.02 9.66
N VAL A 71 -4.30 1.83 8.74
CA VAL A 71 -4.25 3.28 8.87
C VAL A 71 -5.65 3.90 8.96
N ALA A 72 -6.59 3.45 8.14
CA ALA A 72 -7.97 3.95 8.16
C ALA A 72 -8.68 3.70 9.50
N HIS A 73 -8.38 2.60 10.19
CA HIS A 73 -9.00 2.26 11.48
C HIS A 73 -8.31 2.91 12.69
N LEU A 74 -7.13 3.52 12.55
CA LEU A 74 -6.37 4.04 13.70
C LEU A 74 -7.09 5.14 14.50
N LYS A 75 -7.95 5.94 13.85
CA LYS A 75 -8.72 7.00 14.52
C LYS A 75 -10.14 6.59 14.95
N GLY A 76 -10.55 5.35 14.69
CA GLY A 76 -11.78 4.74 15.23
C GLY A 76 -13.09 5.41 14.82
N ASN A 77 -13.08 6.27 13.79
CA ASN A 77 -14.27 6.97 13.29
C ASN A 77 -14.91 6.28 12.06
N ASP A 78 -14.34 5.15 11.61
CA ASP A 78 -14.82 4.25 10.53
C ASP A 78 -15.30 4.94 9.23
N ILE A 79 -14.91 6.20 9.00
CA ILE A 79 -15.39 7.03 7.88
C ILE A 79 -15.08 6.37 6.53
N LEU A 80 -13.97 5.65 6.44
CA LEU A 80 -13.49 5.02 5.20
C LEU A 80 -14.01 3.60 4.97
N TYR A 81 -14.58 2.94 5.99
CA TYR A 81 -14.97 1.53 5.95
C TYR A 81 -16.48 1.30 6.17
N GLY A 82 -17.23 2.39 6.32
CA GLY A 82 -18.66 2.32 6.58
C GLY A 82 -18.97 1.93 8.02
N THR A 83 -20.26 1.93 8.34
CA THR A 83 -20.75 1.70 9.71
C THR A 83 -21.46 0.35 9.87
N SER A 84 -21.67 -0.38 8.78
CA SER A 84 -22.30 -1.70 8.78
C SER A 84 -21.41 -2.75 8.14
N LEU A 85 -21.61 -4.01 8.53
CA LEU A 85 -20.94 -5.15 7.89
C LEU A 85 -21.15 -5.15 6.38
N PHE A 86 -22.35 -4.81 5.90
CA PHE A 86 -22.63 -4.78 4.46
C PHE A 86 -21.83 -3.70 3.72
N GLU A 87 -21.69 -2.50 4.30
CA GLU A 87 -20.87 -1.43 3.72
C GLU A 87 -19.40 -1.80 3.69
N TYR A 88 -18.89 -2.37 4.79
CA TYR A 88 -17.52 -2.87 4.89
C TYR A 88 -17.21 -3.91 3.80
N GLU A 89 -18.06 -4.93 3.66
CA GLU A 89 -17.87 -5.99 2.66
C GLU A 89 -17.97 -5.46 1.23
N ARG A 90 -18.80 -4.43 0.96
CA ARG A 90 -18.83 -3.80 -0.37
C ARG A 90 -17.53 -3.07 -0.70
N ILE A 91 -16.88 -2.47 0.30
CA ILE A 91 -15.59 -1.81 0.12
C ILE A 91 -14.52 -2.85 -0.16
N GLU A 92 -14.46 -3.93 0.64
CA GLU A 92 -13.55 -5.05 0.42
C GLU A 92 -13.75 -5.71 -0.94
N GLN A 93 -15.00 -5.90 -1.39
CA GLN A 93 -15.32 -6.43 -2.71
C GLN A 93 -14.63 -5.63 -3.83
N TRP A 94 -14.66 -4.29 -3.77
CA TRP A 94 -14.02 -3.44 -4.78
C TRP A 94 -12.49 -3.45 -4.67
N ILE A 95 -11.96 -3.49 -3.46
CA ILE A 95 -10.51 -3.63 -3.22
C ILE A 95 -10.02 -4.94 -3.86
N ASP A 96 -10.69 -6.06 -3.59
CA ASP A 96 -10.35 -7.38 -4.14
C ASP A 96 -10.57 -7.45 -5.65
N PHE A 97 -11.66 -6.89 -6.17
CA PHE A 97 -11.90 -6.81 -7.61
C PHE A 97 -10.73 -6.12 -8.33
N VAL A 98 -10.28 -4.97 -7.82
CA VAL A 98 -9.17 -4.22 -8.42
C VAL A 98 -7.86 -5.03 -8.35
N ILE A 99 -7.56 -5.69 -7.24
CA ILE A 99 -6.33 -6.47 -7.09
C ILE A 99 -6.33 -7.69 -8.00
N LEU A 100 -7.45 -8.42 -8.03
CA LEU A 100 -7.53 -9.73 -8.65
C LEU A 100 -7.81 -9.66 -10.15
N HIS A 101 -8.47 -8.60 -10.63
CA HIS A 101 -8.92 -8.49 -12.01
C HIS A 101 -8.26 -7.29 -12.69
N LEU A 102 -8.48 -6.06 -12.20
CA LEU A 102 -8.02 -4.86 -12.90
C LEU A 102 -6.49 -4.79 -12.98
N LEU A 103 -5.80 -4.91 -11.84
CA LEU A 103 -4.34 -4.79 -11.77
C LEU A 103 -3.61 -5.92 -12.51
N LYS A 104 -4.21 -7.11 -12.62
CA LYS A 104 -3.63 -8.23 -13.38
C LYS A 104 -3.74 -8.03 -14.89
N LEU A 105 -4.78 -7.33 -15.35
CA LEU A 105 -5.02 -7.08 -16.76
C LEU A 105 -4.29 -5.83 -17.28
N MET A 106 -3.90 -4.90 -16.42
CA MET A 106 -3.23 -3.67 -16.85
C MET A 106 -2.00 -3.90 -17.74
N PRO A 107 -1.07 -4.83 -17.46
CA PRO A 107 0.07 -5.10 -18.35
C PRO A 107 -0.34 -5.41 -19.79
N THR A 108 -1.42 -6.17 -19.96
CA THR A 108 -1.99 -6.52 -21.27
C THR A 108 -2.66 -5.32 -21.95
N LEU A 109 -3.37 -4.50 -21.19
CA LEU A 109 -4.13 -3.35 -21.72
C LEU A 109 -3.24 -2.17 -22.10
N VAL A 110 -2.13 -1.96 -21.39
CA VAL A 110 -1.23 -0.82 -21.59
C VAL A 110 0.07 -1.17 -22.33
N GLY A 111 0.20 -2.41 -22.83
CA GLY A 111 1.31 -2.82 -23.69
C GLY A 111 2.68 -2.86 -23.01
N GLY A 112 2.74 -3.02 -21.67
CA GLY A 112 3.98 -2.94 -20.89
C GLY A 112 4.16 -4.12 -19.92
N SER A 113 5.41 -4.45 -19.61
CA SER A 113 5.71 -5.44 -18.56
C SER A 113 5.30 -4.90 -17.18
N THR A 114 4.94 -5.78 -16.24
CA THR A 114 4.57 -5.42 -14.85
C THR A 114 5.67 -4.67 -14.08
N LEU A 115 6.88 -4.56 -14.64
CA LEU A 115 8.09 -4.05 -13.99
C LEU A 115 8.36 -2.56 -14.22
N ASP A 116 7.76 -1.92 -15.24
CA ASP A 116 8.09 -0.53 -15.61
C ASP A 116 7.01 0.48 -15.23
N TRP A 117 6.47 0.42 -14.01
CA TRP A 117 5.48 1.42 -13.55
C TRP A 117 6.07 2.84 -13.38
N VAL A 118 7.40 2.96 -13.28
CA VAL A 118 8.12 4.24 -13.12
C VAL A 118 7.89 5.17 -14.33
N SER A 119 7.72 4.64 -15.54
CA SER A 119 7.47 5.43 -16.75
C SER A 119 6.05 6.00 -16.87
N TRP A 120 5.12 5.59 -15.99
CA TRP A 120 3.70 5.99 -16.08
C TRP A 120 3.36 7.20 -15.21
N SER A 121 4.14 7.46 -14.17
CA SER A 121 3.98 8.63 -13.27
C SER A 121 4.38 9.97 -13.90
N THR A 122 4.93 9.94 -15.11
CA THR A 122 5.39 11.11 -15.88
C THR A 122 4.48 11.43 -17.06
N PHE A 123 3.35 10.73 -17.22
CA PHE A 123 2.32 11.18 -18.15
C PHE A 123 1.59 12.39 -17.54
N PRO A 124 1.33 13.44 -18.33
CA PRO A 124 0.73 14.69 -17.87
C PRO A 124 -0.70 14.52 -17.35
#